data_AF-A6NU45-F1
#
_entry.id   AF-A6NU45-F1
#
_cell.length_a   1.000
_cell.length_b   1.000
_cell.length_c   1.000
_cell.angle_alpha   90.00
_cell.angle_beta   90.00
_cell.angle_gamma   90.00
#
_symmetry.space_group_name_H-M   'P 1'
#
loop_
_entity.id
_entity.type
_entity.pdbx_description
1 polymer ?
#
loop_
_entity_poly.entity_id
_entity_poly.type
_entity_poly.pdbx_seq_one_letter_code
_entity_poly.pdbx_strand_id
1 'polypeptide(L)'
;MLNEWKEFQDYTGVVNYTVRNKQDTTYLGRFTFDTILDFEGLNRVLTILARGLLFHNENGSPAEAPRERIDYAKRGLCAWCSVPSSKKATPREAWQFGSDFRELHRDFPGLVEENGSGWLHRHVHRVATFVRENPERVSSSAQKKCAAIEKDFDQAWRDKVIQMQIPLFAPTTKGQWGLRFDSFLAQALELGPLRTEEPILPLALVEQLRSLTPKGVPMEMVKTLAAYYLANKPEDSDWVVLPVANFDAYFGTTSFGRKYLKQIPETILERSETGFGLCRYRLGEAIVIE
;
A
#
# COMPACT_ATOMS: atom_id res chain seq x y z
N MET A 1 -0.06 -1.05 -9.25
CA MET A 1 1.22 -0.35 -9.26
C MET A 1 1.23 0.74 -10.30
N LEU A 2 1.12 0.41 -11.59
CA LEU A 2 1.07 1.41 -12.68
C LEU A 2 -0.35 1.95 -12.90
N ASN A 3 -1.34 1.07 -12.96
CA ASN A 3 -2.74 1.44 -12.83
C ASN A 3 -3.07 1.66 -11.35
N GLU A 4 -3.20 2.92 -10.96
CA GLU A 4 -3.42 3.35 -9.58
C GLU A 4 -4.90 3.30 -9.19
N TRP A 5 -5.82 3.49 -10.15
CA TRP A 5 -7.24 3.27 -9.90
C TRP A 5 -7.51 1.80 -9.56
N LYS A 6 -6.92 0.88 -10.31
CA LYS A 6 -7.00 -0.55 -9.99
C LYS A 6 -6.37 -0.86 -8.64
N GLU A 7 -5.28 -0.19 -8.29
CA GLU A 7 -4.67 -0.30 -6.96
C GLU A 7 -5.59 0.16 -5.84
N PHE A 8 -6.29 1.28 -6.02
CA PHE A 8 -7.32 1.74 -5.10
C PHE A 8 -8.46 0.72 -4.94
N GLN A 9 -8.92 0.13 -6.04
CA GLN A 9 -9.94 -0.92 -6.02
C GLN A 9 -9.47 -2.17 -5.29
N ASP A 10 -8.20 -2.55 -5.42
CA ASP A 10 -7.64 -3.69 -4.70
C ASP A 10 -7.56 -3.45 -3.17
N TYR A 11 -7.56 -2.18 -2.74
CA TYR A 11 -7.59 -1.79 -1.32
C TYR A 11 -8.99 -1.51 -0.76
N THR A 12 -10.03 -1.50 -1.59
CA THR A 12 -11.39 -1.15 -1.16
C THR A 12 -12.44 -2.19 -1.55
N GLY A 13 -12.15 -3.01 -2.56
CA GLY A 13 -13.03 -4.04 -3.08
C GLY A 13 -12.88 -5.38 -2.36
N VAL A 14 -13.40 -6.42 -3.01
CA VAL A 14 -13.35 -7.81 -2.51
C VAL A 14 -12.01 -8.45 -2.88
N VAL A 15 -11.41 -9.15 -1.94
CA VAL A 15 -10.18 -9.92 -2.15
C VAL A 15 -10.52 -11.39 -2.40
N ASN A 16 -9.94 -11.95 -3.46
CA ASN A 16 -10.00 -13.39 -3.74
C ASN A 16 -8.84 -14.10 -3.05
N TYR A 17 -9.13 -14.85 -1.99
CA TYR A 17 -8.12 -15.58 -1.24
C TYR A 17 -7.77 -16.89 -1.94
N THR A 18 -6.61 -16.94 -2.59
CA THR A 18 -6.15 -18.11 -3.35
C THR A 18 -4.71 -18.49 -3.02
N VAL A 19 -4.35 -19.75 -3.22
CA VAL A 19 -2.96 -20.23 -3.08
C VAL A 19 -2.70 -21.37 -4.07
N ARG A 20 -1.69 -21.21 -4.93
CA ARG A 20 -1.29 -22.25 -5.90
C ARG A 20 -0.22 -23.18 -5.36
N ASN A 21 0.67 -22.67 -4.52
CA ASN A 21 1.76 -23.41 -3.90
C ASN A 21 2.26 -22.66 -2.64
N LYS A 22 3.22 -23.24 -1.91
CA LYS A 22 3.72 -22.68 -0.64
C LYS A 22 4.46 -21.35 -0.77
N GLN A 23 4.89 -20.98 -1.97
CA GLN A 23 5.55 -19.70 -2.28
C GLN A 23 4.57 -18.63 -2.75
N ASP A 24 3.35 -19.01 -3.10
CA ASP A 24 2.29 -18.12 -3.56
C ASP A 24 1.66 -17.39 -2.37
N THR A 25 1.80 -16.07 -2.33
CA THR A 25 1.21 -15.23 -1.28
C THR A 25 0.03 -14.39 -1.78
N THR A 26 -0.60 -14.77 -2.90
CA THR A 26 -1.75 -14.02 -3.48
C THR A 26 -2.94 -13.89 -2.53
N TYR A 27 -3.11 -14.83 -1.58
CA TYR A 27 -4.10 -14.70 -0.52
C TYR A 27 -3.91 -13.47 0.40
N LEU A 28 -2.73 -12.84 0.38
CA LEU A 28 -2.48 -11.56 1.08
C LEU A 28 -3.05 -10.34 0.30
N GLY A 29 -3.66 -10.55 -0.87
CA GLY A 29 -4.08 -9.44 -1.73
C GLY A 29 -2.90 -8.55 -2.13
N ARG A 30 -3.08 -7.22 -2.04
CA ARG A 30 -2.01 -6.23 -2.27
C ARG A 30 -1.23 -5.87 -1.01
N PHE A 31 -0.98 -6.85 -0.16
CA PHE A 31 -0.17 -6.71 1.05
C PHE A 31 0.93 -7.76 1.11
N THR A 32 1.97 -7.46 1.88
CA THR A 32 2.92 -8.45 2.37
C THR A 32 2.70 -8.66 3.87
N PHE A 33 3.29 -9.71 4.42
CA PHE A 33 3.31 -9.87 5.87
C PHE A 33 4.03 -8.72 6.59
N ASP A 34 5.08 -8.17 5.98
CA ASP A 34 5.85 -7.07 6.56
C ASP A 34 4.99 -5.78 6.53
N THR A 35 4.10 -5.62 5.53
CA THR A 35 3.06 -4.59 5.54
C THR A 35 2.04 -4.78 6.67
N ILE A 36 1.61 -6.01 6.94
CA ILE A 36 0.58 -6.28 7.96
C ILE A 36 1.14 -6.16 9.39
N LEU A 37 2.34 -6.69 9.62
CA LEU A 37 2.95 -6.76 10.94
C LEU A 37 3.73 -5.50 11.31
N ASP A 38 4.46 -4.94 10.35
CA ASP A 38 5.40 -3.84 10.59
C ASP A 38 4.95 -2.52 9.95
N PHE A 39 3.79 -2.51 9.28
CA PHE A 39 3.22 -1.37 8.56
C PHE A 39 4.11 -0.85 7.41
N GLU A 40 4.97 -1.70 6.86
CA GLU A 40 5.87 -1.37 5.75
C GLU A 40 5.10 -1.09 4.45
N GLY A 41 5.40 0.03 3.77
CA GLY A 41 4.71 0.43 2.54
C GLY A 41 3.30 0.99 2.74
N LEU A 42 2.83 1.13 3.99
CA LEU A 42 1.49 1.64 4.30
C LEU A 42 1.30 3.11 3.85
N ASN A 43 2.39 3.88 3.78
CA ASN A 43 2.34 5.26 3.27
C ASN A 43 1.74 5.31 1.86
N ARG A 44 2.20 4.45 0.93
CA ARG A 44 1.64 4.40 -0.42
C ARG A 44 0.17 3.97 -0.42
N VAL A 45 -0.18 2.95 0.39
CA VAL A 45 -1.56 2.46 0.48
C VAL A 45 -2.51 3.59 0.90
N LEU A 46 -2.17 4.30 1.97
CA LEU A 46 -3.01 5.39 2.49
C LEU A 46 -3.03 6.60 1.56
N THR A 47 -1.93 6.90 0.85
CA THR A 47 -1.91 7.95 -0.18
C THR A 47 -2.76 7.57 -1.41
N ILE A 48 -2.75 6.30 -1.84
CA ILE A 48 -3.64 5.82 -2.92
C ILE A 48 -5.11 5.94 -2.49
N LEU A 49 -5.44 5.53 -1.26
CA LEU A 49 -6.78 5.68 -0.69
C LEU A 49 -7.22 7.15 -0.64
N ALA A 50 -6.35 8.03 -0.13
CA ALA A 50 -6.60 9.47 -0.06
C ALA A 50 -6.86 10.06 -1.46
N ARG A 51 -6.04 9.73 -2.45
CA ARG A 51 -6.21 10.19 -3.84
C ARG A 51 -7.53 9.69 -4.45
N GLY A 52 -7.87 8.42 -4.26
CA GLY A 52 -9.15 7.87 -4.73
C GLY A 52 -10.35 8.58 -4.12
N LEU A 53 -10.33 8.79 -2.80
CA LEU A 53 -11.43 9.45 -2.09
C LEU A 53 -11.55 10.96 -2.40
N LEU A 54 -10.44 11.64 -2.70
CA LEU A 54 -10.44 13.05 -3.07
C LEU A 54 -10.88 13.25 -4.53
N PHE A 55 -10.25 12.54 -5.44
CA PHE A 55 -10.31 12.86 -6.87
C PHE A 55 -11.29 12.00 -7.67
N HIS A 56 -11.87 10.94 -7.10
CA HIS A 56 -12.75 10.04 -7.85
C HIS A 56 -14.09 9.81 -7.16
N ASN A 57 -15.13 9.66 -7.97
CA ASN A 57 -16.42 9.10 -7.56
C ASN A 57 -16.32 7.57 -7.47
N GLU A 58 -17.34 6.91 -6.92
CA GLU A 58 -17.33 5.44 -6.76
C GLU A 58 -17.16 4.68 -8.09
N ASN A 59 -17.68 5.24 -9.18
CA ASN A 59 -17.54 4.67 -10.53
C ASN A 59 -16.18 4.95 -11.20
N GLY A 60 -15.26 5.64 -10.51
CA GLY A 60 -13.93 6.01 -11.01
C GLY A 60 -13.87 7.30 -11.83
N SER A 61 -15.01 7.93 -12.12
CA SER A 61 -15.04 9.23 -12.78
C SER A 61 -14.39 10.32 -11.90
N PRO A 62 -13.74 11.33 -12.50
CA PRO A 62 -13.18 12.45 -11.75
C PRO A 62 -14.23 13.18 -10.91
N ALA A 63 -13.85 13.61 -9.72
CA ALA A 63 -14.66 14.45 -8.87
C ALA A 63 -14.49 15.93 -9.26
N GLU A 64 -15.59 16.70 -9.22
CA GLU A 64 -15.63 18.09 -9.68
C GLU A 64 -14.81 19.04 -8.80
N ALA A 65 -14.90 18.89 -7.46
CA ALA A 65 -14.22 19.76 -6.49
C ALA A 65 -13.41 18.93 -5.46
N PRO A 66 -12.24 18.38 -5.83
CA PRO A 66 -11.47 17.50 -4.94
C PRO A 66 -11.08 18.14 -3.60
N ARG A 67 -10.83 19.46 -3.58
CA ARG A 67 -10.47 20.20 -2.35
C ARG A 67 -11.62 20.31 -1.36
N GLU A 68 -12.87 20.31 -1.83
CA GLU A 68 -14.04 20.31 -0.95
C GLU A 68 -14.29 18.94 -0.31
N ARG A 69 -13.65 17.89 -0.84
CA ARG A 69 -13.77 16.51 -0.36
C ARG A 69 -12.70 16.13 0.69
N ILE A 70 -11.95 17.09 1.23
CA ILE A 70 -10.91 16.80 2.24
C ILE A 70 -11.50 16.11 3.48
N ASP A 71 -12.62 16.61 4.00
CA ASP A 71 -13.28 15.98 5.15
C ASP A 71 -13.81 14.57 4.80
N TYR A 72 -14.47 14.44 3.64
CA TYR A 72 -14.92 13.15 3.12
C TYR A 72 -13.77 12.13 3.01
N ALA A 73 -12.63 12.53 2.44
CA ALA A 73 -11.47 11.66 2.30
C ALA A 73 -10.86 11.29 3.65
N LYS A 74 -10.78 12.24 4.60
CA LYS A 74 -10.32 11.96 5.96
C LYS A 74 -11.22 10.92 6.65
N ARG A 75 -12.54 11.08 6.55
CA ARG A 75 -13.52 10.14 7.10
C ARG A 75 -13.43 8.78 6.42
N GLY A 76 -13.23 8.72 5.11
CA GLY A 76 -13.02 7.46 4.38
C GLY A 76 -11.74 6.73 4.82
N LEU A 77 -10.64 7.45 5.07
CA LEU A 77 -9.43 6.87 5.66
C LEU A 77 -9.68 6.33 7.07
N CYS A 78 -10.40 7.06 7.92
CA CYS A 78 -10.81 6.57 9.25
C CYS A 78 -11.66 5.30 9.15
N ALA A 79 -12.65 5.27 8.25
CA ALA A 79 -13.52 4.11 8.01
C ALA A 79 -12.70 2.89 7.57
N TRP A 80 -11.79 3.05 6.61
CA TRP A 80 -10.90 1.99 6.14
C TRP A 80 -10.01 1.43 7.26
N CYS A 81 -9.52 2.33 8.13
CA CYS A 81 -8.66 2.02 9.26
C CYS A 81 -9.39 1.45 10.48
N SER A 82 -10.72 1.53 10.55
CA SER A 82 -11.48 1.30 11.77
C SER A 82 -11.19 -0.05 12.45
N VAL A 83 -11.01 -0.01 13.77
CA VAL A 83 -10.86 -1.15 14.66
C VAL A 83 -11.92 -1.06 15.74
N PRO A 84 -12.84 -2.04 15.82
CA PRO A 84 -13.94 -1.97 16.76
C PRO A 84 -13.42 -1.95 18.21
N SER A 85 -14.06 -1.12 19.02
CA SER A 85 -13.84 -1.11 20.47
C SER A 85 -14.49 -2.34 21.10
N SER A 86 -13.87 -2.86 22.15
CA SER A 86 -14.50 -3.91 22.94
C SER A 86 -15.75 -3.36 23.63
N LYS A 87 -16.77 -4.21 23.84
CA LYS A 87 -17.99 -3.83 24.57
C LYS A 87 -17.73 -3.37 26.02
N LYS A 88 -16.53 -3.63 26.55
CA LYS A 88 -16.08 -3.28 27.91
C LYS A 88 -15.11 -2.10 27.92
N ALA A 89 -14.86 -1.47 26.77
CA ALA A 89 -13.94 -0.34 26.69
C ALA A 89 -14.49 0.83 27.51
N THR A 90 -13.64 1.42 28.35
CA THR A 90 -13.97 2.66 29.05
C THR A 90 -14.28 3.74 28.02
N PRO A 91 -15.38 4.50 28.18
CA PRO A 91 -15.67 5.64 27.33
C PRO A 91 -14.46 6.57 27.28
N ARG A 92 -14.03 6.90 26.06
CA ARG A 92 -12.94 7.86 25.86
C ARG A 92 -13.45 9.27 26.11
N GLU A 93 -12.58 10.11 26.68
CA GLU A 93 -12.89 11.53 26.82
C GLU A 93 -12.93 12.20 25.43
N ALA A 94 -13.70 13.29 25.28
CA ALA A 94 -13.91 13.93 23.97
C ALA A 94 -12.62 14.40 23.27
N TRP A 95 -11.53 14.59 24.01
CA TRP A 95 -10.22 14.98 23.47
C TRP A 95 -9.35 13.78 23.06
N GLN A 96 -9.75 12.54 23.37
CA GLN A 96 -8.98 11.33 23.08
C GLN A 96 -9.35 10.79 21.69
N PHE A 97 -8.36 10.64 20.82
CA PHE A 97 -8.57 10.00 19.52
C PHE A 97 -9.06 8.56 19.66
N GLY A 98 -10.01 8.17 18.81
CA GLY A 98 -10.62 6.84 18.72
C GLY A 98 -9.95 5.92 17.70
N SER A 99 -10.33 4.65 17.68
CA SER A 99 -10.06 3.77 16.52
C SER A 99 -11.32 3.16 15.93
N ASP A 100 -12.45 3.30 16.61
CA ASP A 100 -13.74 2.71 16.22
C ASP A 100 -14.56 3.80 15.56
N PHE A 101 -14.82 3.62 14.27
CA PHE A 101 -15.53 4.55 13.42
C PHE A 101 -16.78 3.90 12.82
N ARG A 102 -17.46 3.03 13.58
CA ARG A 102 -18.67 2.32 13.12
C ARG A 102 -19.79 3.25 12.64
N GLU A 103 -19.85 4.46 13.15
CA GLU A 103 -20.80 5.50 12.73
C GLU A 103 -20.62 5.87 11.26
N LEU A 104 -19.40 5.72 10.72
CA LEU A 104 -19.08 5.98 9.32
C LEU A 104 -19.60 4.89 8.38
N HIS A 105 -20.18 3.79 8.88
CA HIS A 105 -20.77 2.75 8.04
C HIS A 105 -21.84 3.30 7.09
N ARG A 106 -22.62 4.30 7.55
CA ARG A 106 -23.67 4.91 6.72
C ARG A 106 -23.12 5.58 5.46
N ASP A 107 -21.95 6.20 5.58
CA ASP A 107 -21.33 6.95 4.48
C ASP A 107 -20.32 6.10 3.70
N PHE A 108 -19.76 5.06 4.33
CA PHE A 108 -18.73 4.21 3.75
C PHE A 108 -18.99 2.71 4.00
N PRO A 109 -20.12 2.14 3.54
CA PRO A 109 -20.50 0.76 3.85
C PRO A 109 -19.51 -0.29 3.30
N GLY A 110 -18.77 0.05 2.23
CA GLY A 110 -17.69 -0.80 1.71
C GLY A 110 -16.41 -0.76 2.55
N LEU A 111 -16.15 0.34 3.28
CA LEU A 111 -14.92 0.54 4.03
C LEU A 111 -15.04 0.10 5.48
N VAL A 112 -16.19 0.30 6.13
CA VAL A 112 -16.42 -0.13 7.52
C VAL A 112 -17.75 -0.84 7.64
N GLU A 113 -17.77 -1.97 8.36
CA GLU A 113 -19.00 -2.72 8.66
C GLU A 113 -19.78 -2.09 9.82
N GLU A 114 -21.07 -2.45 9.97
CA GLU A 114 -21.92 -2.00 11.09
C GLU A 114 -21.32 -2.30 12.47
N ASN A 115 -20.52 -3.37 12.58
CA ASN A 115 -19.83 -3.76 13.80
C ASN A 115 -18.59 -2.88 14.12
N GLY A 116 -18.21 -1.95 13.24
CA GLY A 116 -17.04 -1.08 13.35
C GLY A 116 -15.75 -1.63 12.74
N SER A 117 -15.80 -2.80 12.10
CA SER A 117 -14.64 -3.41 11.47
C SER A 117 -14.31 -2.76 10.13
N GLY A 118 -13.22 -2.00 10.10
CA GLY A 118 -12.67 -1.37 8.90
C GLY A 118 -12.09 -2.37 7.92
N TRP A 119 -11.87 -1.95 6.68
CA TRP A 119 -11.50 -2.82 5.57
C TRP A 119 -10.19 -3.57 5.83
N LEU A 120 -9.14 -2.87 6.30
CA LEU A 120 -7.86 -3.53 6.59
C LEU A 120 -7.99 -4.56 7.71
N HIS A 121 -8.69 -4.19 8.78
CA HIS A 121 -8.95 -5.08 9.90
C HIS A 121 -9.65 -6.36 9.44
N ARG A 122 -10.74 -6.25 8.67
CA ARG A 122 -11.42 -7.42 8.09
C ARG A 122 -10.51 -8.24 7.20
N HIS A 123 -9.75 -7.58 6.33
CA HIS A 123 -8.87 -8.24 5.39
C HIS A 123 -7.82 -9.09 6.11
N VAL A 124 -7.17 -8.53 7.12
CA VAL A 124 -6.12 -9.21 7.91
C VAL A 124 -6.68 -10.41 8.69
N HIS A 125 -7.86 -10.29 9.30
CA HIS A 125 -8.52 -11.43 9.97
C HIS A 125 -8.95 -12.53 8.98
N ARG A 126 -9.40 -12.17 7.78
CA ARG A 126 -9.69 -13.13 6.70
C ARG A 126 -8.43 -13.83 6.19
N VAL A 127 -7.30 -13.13 6.10
CA VAL A 127 -5.98 -13.74 5.80
C VAL A 127 -5.61 -14.79 6.85
N ALA A 128 -5.71 -14.45 8.13
CA ALA A 128 -5.39 -15.39 9.21
C ALA A 128 -6.29 -16.63 9.16
N THR A 129 -7.60 -16.42 8.97
CA THR A 129 -8.57 -17.50 8.78
C THR A 129 -8.24 -18.38 7.58
N PHE A 130 -7.92 -17.80 6.43
CA PHE A 130 -7.56 -18.55 5.23
C PHE A 130 -6.33 -19.43 5.45
N VAL A 131 -5.28 -18.91 6.10
CA VAL A 131 -4.05 -19.65 6.40
C VAL A 131 -4.32 -20.80 7.37
N ARG A 132 -5.15 -20.57 8.39
CA ARG A 132 -5.58 -21.59 9.35
C ARG A 132 -6.38 -22.72 8.69
N GLU A 133 -7.20 -22.40 7.68
CA GLU A 133 -8.02 -23.36 6.95
C GLU A 133 -7.27 -24.11 5.83
N ASN A 134 -6.07 -23.65 5.45
CA ASN A 134 -5.26 -24.24 4.37
C ASN A 134 -3.80 -24.55 4.80
N PRO A 135 -3.55 -25.19 5.97
CA PRO A 135 -2.21 -25.29 6.55
C PRO A 135 -1.21 -26.06 5.67
N GLU A 136 -1.65 -27.04 4.89
CA GLU A 136 -0.81 -27.86 4.01
C GLU A 136 -0.40 -27.13 2.73
N ARG A 137 -1.16 -26.12 2.31
CA ARG A 137 -0.94 -25.35 1.06
C ARG A 137 -0.08 -24.11 1.25
N VAL A 138 0.02 -23.62 2.47
CA VAL A 138 0.79 -22.43 2.84
C VAL A 138 2.12 -22.79 3.51
N SER A 139 3.06 -21.85 3.54
CA SER A 139 4.35 -22.07 4.19
C SER A 139 4.22 -22.10 5.72
N SER A 140 5.11 -22.84 6.41
CA SER A 140 5.17 -22.83 7.88
C SER A 140 5.49 -21.45 8.46
N SER A 141 6.23 -20.62 7.70
CA SER A 141 6.46 -19.22 8.06
C SER A 141 5.16 -18.41 8.04
N ALA A 142 4.32 -18.57 7.01
CA ALA A 142 3.02 -17.90 6.93
C ALA A 142 2.10 -18.29 8.10
N GLN A 143 2.09 -19.58 8.49
CA GLN A 143 1.32 -20.04 9.65
C GLN A 143 1.76 -19.34 10.94
N LYS A 144 3.07 -19.28 11.22
CA LYS A 144 3.62 -18.59 12.39
C LYS A 144 3.27 -17.10 12.39
N LYS A 145 3.37 -16.44 11.24
CA LYS A 145 3.02 -15.01 11.10
C LYS A 145 1.53 -14.76 11.32
N CYS A 146 0.64 -15.64 10.85
CA CYS A 146 -0.80 -15.51 11.10
C CYS A 146 -1.16 -15.74 12.57
N ALA A 147 -0.49 -16.66 13.26
CA ALA A 147 -0.67 -16.83 14.70
C ALA A 147 -0.28 -15.57 15.48
N ALA A 148 0.74 -14.82 15.03
CA ALA A 148 1.09 -13.53 15.62
C ALA A 148 0.02 -12.46 15.32
N ILE A 149 -0.52 -12.44 14.09
CA ILE A 149 -1.62 -11.55 13.70
C ILE A 149 -2.82 -11.72 14.62
N GLU A 150 -3.30 -12.96 14.81
CA GLU A 150 -4.48 -13.25 15.63
C GLU A 150 -4.34 -12.79 17.09
N LYS A 151 -3.10 -12.69 17.58
CA LYS A 151 -2.81 -12.29 18.95
C LYS A 151 -2.65 -10.78 19.13
N ASP A 152 -1.84 -10.15 18.27
CA ASP A 152 -1.28 -8.83 18.55
C ASP A 152 -1.71 -7.75 17.55
N PHE A 153 -2.24 -8.11 16.37
CA PHE A 153 -2.53 -7.16 15.29
C PHE A 153 -3.53 -6.07 15.69
N ASP A 154 -4.66 -6.43 16.30
CA ASP A 154 -5.73 -5.46 16.61
C ASP A 154 -5.24 -4.33 17.51
N GLN A 155 -4.39 -4.65 18.48
CA GLN A 155 -3.83 -3.65 19.39
C GLN A 155 -2.78 -2.81 18.67
N ALA A 156 -1.86 -3.43 17.94
CA ALA A 156 -0.85 -2.71 17.16
C ALA A 156 -1.49 -1.76 16.14
N TRP A 157 -2.54 -2.22 15.45
CA TRP A 157 -3.26 -1.43 14.47
C TRP A 157 -4.08 -0.31 15.13
N ARG A 158 -4.77 -0.58 16.24
CA ARG A 158 -5.43 0.46 17.05
C ARG A 158 -4.48 1.57 17.45
N ASP A 159 -3.32 1.22 17.99
CA ASP A 159 -2.31 2.20 18.41
C ASP A 159 -1.79 3.00 17.21
N LYS A 160 -1.64 2.35 16.05
CA LYS A 160 -1.25 3.02 14.80
C LYS A 160 -2.32 3.99 14.30
N VAL A 161 -3.59 3.61 14.34
CA VAL A 161 -4.72 4.46 13.94
C VAL A 161 -4.85 5.69 14.84
N ILE A 162 -4.65 5.51 16.14
CA ILE A 162 -4.58 6.63 17.10
C ILE A 162 -3.38 7.53 16.77
N GLN A 163 -2.19 6.94 16.54
CA GLN A 163 -0.99 7.68 16.18
C GLN A 163 -1.19 8.54 14.93
N MET A 164 -1.87 8.02 13.89
CA MET A 164 -2.12 8.73 12.63
C MET A 164 -3.02 9.98 12.78
N GLN A 165 -3.76 10.10 13.88
CA GLN A 165 -4.61 11.26 14.17
C GLN A 165 -3.92 12.35 14.98
N ILE A 166 -2.77 12.04 15.61
CA ILE A 166 -2.07 13.00 16.46
C ILE A 166 -1.53 14.17 15.61
N PRO A 167 -1.87 15.44 15.95
CA PRO A 167 -1.40 16.60 15.22
C PRO A 167 0.12 16.71 15.21
N LEU A 168 0.72 17.17 14.10
CA LEU A 168 2.17 17.28 13.95
C LEU A 168 2.85 18.06 15.09
N PHE A 169 2.19 19.11 15.59
CA PHE A 169 2.71 19.99 16.62
C PHE A 169 2.39 19.53 18.06
N ALA A 170 1.75 18.38 18.26
CA ALA A 170 1.47 17.88 19.60
C ALA A 170 2.79 17.45 20.28
N PRO A 171 3.02 17.77 21.57
CA PRO A 171 4.24 17.39 22.29
C PRO A 171 4.48 15.87 22.36
N THR A 172 3.41 15.09 22.23
CA THR A 172 3.42 13.61 22.23
C THR A 172 3.70 13.00 20.86
N THR A 173 3.87 13.82 19.82
CA THR A 173 4.15 13.36 18.46
C THR A 173 5.50 12.69 18.41
N LYS A 174 5.51 11.37 18.27
CA LYS A 174 6.75 10.63 17.95
C LYS A 174 7.19 11.03 16.55
N GLY A 175 8.47 11.36 16.39
CA GLY A 175 9.11 11.71 15.12
C GLY A 175 9.20 10.56 14.10
N GLN A 176 8.24 9.63 14.05
CA GLN A 176 8.05 8.79 12.87
C GLN A 176 7.31 9.65 11.84
N TRP A 177 8.09 10.31 10.98
CA TRP A 177 7.64 11.42 10.13
C TRP A 177 6.51 11.09 9.13
N GLY A 178 6.18 9.82 8.85
CA GLY A 178 5.46 9.46 7.63
C GLY A 178 3.99 9.03 7.71
N LEU A 179 3.42 8.70 8.87
CA LEU A 179 2.07 8.12 8.92
C LEU A 179 1.09 8.99 9.72
N ARG A 180 0.47 9.96 9.05
CA ARG A 180 -0.62 10.81 9.58
C ARG A 180 -1.65 11.06 8.50
N PHE A 181 -2.92 11.14 8.88
CA PHE A 181 -4.00 11.38 7.92
C PHE A 181 -3.81 12.67 7.13
N ASP A 182 -3.46 13.76 7.81
CA ASP A 182 -3.25 15.06 7.15
C ASP A 182 -2.04 15.03 6.20
N SER A 183 -1.01 14.21 6.47
CA SER A 183 0.13 14.03 5.57
C SER A 183 -0.24 13.26 4.30
N PHE A 184 -1.08 12.22 4.39
CA PHE A 184 -1.56 11.50 3.19
C PHE A 184 -2.48 12.36 2.34
N LEU A 185 -3.33 13.18 2.96
CA LEU A 185 -4.21 14.11 2.25
C LEU A 185 -3.40 15.20 1.54
N ALA A 186 -2.39 15.77 2.21
CA ALA A 186 -1.49 16.74 1.59
C ALA A 186 -0.73 16.12 0.39
N GLN A 187 -0.15 14.93 0.58
CA GLN A 187 0.54 14.21 -0.51
C GLN A 187 -0.42 13.85 -1.65
N ALA A 188 -1.66 13.48 -1.34
CA ALA A 188 -2.66 13.19 -2.35
C ALA A 188 -3.02 14.43 -3.19
N LEU A 189 -3.14 15.61 -2.56
CA LEU A 189 -3.37 16.86 -3.25
C LEU A 189 -2.20 17.28 -4.15
N GLU A 190 -0.98 17.00 -3.73
CA GLU A 190 0.24 17.24 -4.53
C GLU A 190 0.31 16.32 -5.75
N LEU A 191 -0.01 15.03 -5.58
CA LEU A 191 0.06 14.03 -6.64
C LEU A 191 -1.15 14.04 -7.59
N GLY A 192 -2.29 14.59 -7.18
CA GLY A 192 -3.49 14.68 -8.01
C GLY A 192 -4.26 13.34 -8.20
N PRO A 193 -5.08 13.22 -9.25
CA PRO A 193 -5.95 12.06 -9.49
C PRO A 193 -5.15 10.78 -9.75
N LEU A 194 -5.75 9.62 -9.47
CA LEU A 194 -5.17 8.31 -9.74
C LEU A 194 -5.08 8.06 -11.25
N ARG A 195 -3.95 7.55 -11.71
CA ARG A 195 -3.81 7.08 -13.09
C ARG A 195 -4.63 5.82 -13.34
N THR A 196 -5.36 5.81 -14.46
CA THR A 196 -6.16 4.67 -14.93
C THR A 196 -5.47 3.88 -16.03
N GLU A 197 -4.59 4.52 -16.79
CA GLU A 197 -3.87 3.91 -17.90
C GLU A 197 -2.50 3.40 -17.45
N GLU A 198 -2.08 2.25 -17.98
CA GLU A 198 -0.73 1.75 -17.76
C GLU A 198 0.23 2.40 -18.75
N PRO A 199 1.37 2.95 -18.30
CA PRO A 199 2.35 3.54 -19.20
C PRO A 199 2.87 2.49 -20.18
N ILE A 200 2.77 2.80 -21.47
CA ILE A 200 3.33 1.97 -22.53
C ILE A 200 4.78 2.38 -22.72
N LEU A 201 5.70 1.41 -22.59
CA LEU A 201 7.11 1.65 -22.87
C LEU A 201 7.35 1.69 -24.38
N PRO A 202 8.17 2.65 -24.88
CA PRO A 202 8.62 2.63 -26.26
C PRO A 202 9.27 1.30 -26.63
N LEU A 203 9.02 0.80 -27.85
CA LEU A 203 9.54 -0.51 -28.29
C LEU A 203 11.07 -0.56 -28.22
N ALA A 204 11.75 0.52 -28.62
CA ALA A 204 13.21 0.65 -28.53
C ALA A 204 13.71 0.44 -27.10
N LEU A 205 13.06 1.06 -26.12
CA LEU A 205 13.38 0.88 -24.71
C LEU A 205 13.14 -0.56 -24.25
N VAL A 206 12.04 -1.18 -24.68
CA VAL A 206 11.75 -2.59 -24.34
C VAL A 206 12.83 -3.54 -24.88
N GLU A 207 13.29 -3.34 -26.12
CA GLU A 207 14.36 -4.13 -26.73
C GLU A 207 15.70 -3.91 -26.01
N GLN A 208 16.00 -2.67 -25.65
CA GLN A 208 17.19 -2.33 -24.87
C GLN A 208 17.18 -3.01 -23.50
N LEU A 209 16.07 -2.92 -22.76
CA LEU A 209 15.95 -3.57 -21.46
C LEU A 209 16.09 -5.09 -21.60
N ARG A 210 15.58 -5.69 -22.69
CA ARG A 210 15.67 -7.14 -22.92
C ARG A 210 17.10 -7.60 -23.14
N SER A 211 17.90 -6.83 -23.89
CA SER A 211 19.30 -7.18 -24.14
C SER A 211 20.18 -7.08 -22.90
N LEU A 212 19.84 -6.15 -21.99
CA LEU A 212 20.59 -5.92 -20.75
C LEU A 212 20.14 -6.82 -19.58
N THR A 213 18.89 -7.29 -19.59
CA THR A 213 18.31 -8.04 -18.45
C THR A 213 19.04 -9.36 -18.22
N PRO A 214 19.62 -9.60 -17.02
CA PRO A 214 20.33 -10.83 -16.74
C PRO A 214 19.44 -12.08 -16.79
N LYS A 215 20.02 -13.21 -17.19
CA LYS A 215 19.33 -14.50 -17.23
C LYS A 215 18.80 -14.87 -15.83
N GLY A 216 17.49 -15.08 -15.73
CA GLY A 216 16.82 -15.45 -14.48
C GLY A 216 16.13 -14.29 -13.74
N VAL A 217 16.34 -13.04 -14.17
CA VAL A 217 15.55 -11.89 -13.73
C VAL A 217 14.27 -11.81 -14.58
N PRO A 218 13.07 -11.76 -13.98
CA PRO A 218 11.83 -11.66 -14.74
C PRO A 218 11.73 -10.32 -15.48
N MET A 219 11.60 -10.39 -16.81
CA MET A 219 11.50 -9.21 -17.68
C MET A 219 10.32 -8.30 -17.29
N GLU A 220 9.20 -8.87 -16.85
CA GLU A 220 8.03 -8.09 -16.39
C GLU A 220 8.38 -7.16 -15.21
N MET A 221 9.25 -7.59 -14.29
CA MET A 221 9.66 -6.76 -13.16
C MET A 221 10.51 -5.56 -13.63
N VAL A 222 11.43 -5.80 -14.58
CA VAL A 222 12.28 -4.75 -15.15
C VAL A 222 11.45 -3.73 -15.94
N LYS A 223 10.53 -4.20 -16.79
CA LYS A 223 9.59 -3.31 -17.51
C LYS A 223 8.73 -2.50 -16.55
N THR A 224 8.18 -3.12 -15.51
CA THR A 224 7.35 -2.42 -14.52
C THR A 224 8.14 -1.32 -13.81
N LEU A 225 9.41 -1.58 -13.47
CA LEU A 225 10.31 -0.57 -12.89
C LEU A 225 10.59 0.59 -13.85
N ALA A 226 10.86 0.32 -15.12
CA ALA A 226 11.08 1.37 -16.12
C ALA A 226 9.81 2.22 -16.34
N ALA A 227 8.65 1.57 -16.46
CA ALA A 227 7.37 2.27 -16.63
C ALA A 227 7.03 3.11 -15.39
N TYR A 228 7.31 2.58 -14.19
CA TYR A 228 7.11 3.32 -12.96
C TYR A 228 8.04 4.53 -12.87
N TYR A 229 9.30 4.39 -13.30
CA TYR A 229 10.26 5.50 -13.33
C TYR A 229 9.74 6.62 -14.20
N LEU A 230 9.41 6.32 -15.46
CA LEU A 230 8.92 7.31 -16.43
C LEU A 230 7.65 8.01 -15.93
N ALA A 231 6.75 7.28 -15.28
CA ALA A 231 5.50 7.84 -14.79
C ALA A 231 5.61 8.63 -13.46
N ASN A 232 6.72 8.49 -12.73
CA ASN A 232 6.88 9.08 -11.39
C ASN A 232 8.18 9.88 -11.24
N LYS A 233 8.91 10.14 -12.32
CA LYS A 233 10.10 10.98 -12.32
C LYS A 233 9.70 12.42 -11.97
N PRO A 234 10.22 12.99 -10.88
CA PRO A 234 10.00 14.40 -10.59
C PRO A 234 10.76 15.28 -11.59
N GLU A 235 10.33 16.52 -11.75
CA GLU A 235 10.96 17.47 -12.67
C GLU A 235 12.36 17.91 -12.19
N ASP A 236 12.56 17.96 -10.88
CA ASP A 236 13.76 18.50 -10.22
C ASP A 236 14.79 17.42 -9.82
N SER A 237 14.55 16.15 -10.16
CA SER A 237 15.48 15.06 -9.81
C SER A 237 15.44 13.91 -10.81
N ASP A 238 16.61 13.32 -11.07
CA ASP A 238 16.71 12.05 -11.81
C ASP A 238 16.41 10.83 -10.94
N TRP A 239 16.16 11.02 -9.64
CA TRP A 239 15.85 9.94 -8.71
C TRP A 239 14.36 9.83 -8.45
N VAL A 240 13.85 8.60 -8.53
CA VAL A 240 12.47 8.24 -8.20
C VAL A 240 12.45 7.41 -6.92
N VAL A 241 11.46 7.66 -6.06
CA VAL A 241 11.21 6.82 -4.89
C VAL A 241 10.61 5.48 -5.35
N LEU A 242 11.29 4.38 -5.05
CA LEU A 242 10.82 3.02 -5.27
C LEU A 242 10.15 2.47 -4.00
N PRO A 243 8.83 2.27 -4.00
CA PRO A 243 8.11 1.63 -2.91
C PRO A 243 8.25 0.10 -2.99
N VAL A 244 9.42 -0.42 -2.61
CA VAL A 244 9.79 -1.85 -2.70
C VAL A 244 8.72 -2.77 -2.11
N ALA A 245 8.21 -2.46 -0.90
CA ALA A 245 7.19 -3.26 -0.24
C ALA A 245 5.89 -3.37 -1.05
N ASN A 246 5.48 -2.28 -1.70
CA ASN A 246 4.28 -2.27 -2.53
C ASN A 246 4.50 -2.98 -3.87
N PHE A 247 5.73 -2.99 -4.40
CA PHE A 247 6.08 -3.81 -5.56
C PHE A 247 6.09 -5.30 -5.22
N ASP A 248 6.63 -5.68 -4.06
CA ASP A 248 6.54 -7.07 -3.57
C ASP A 248 5.08 -7.52 -3.45
N ALA A 249 4.23 -6.66 -2.88
CA ALA A 249 2.79 -6.90 -2.80
C ALA A 249 2.12 -6.98 -4.18
N TYR A 250 2.48 -6.10 -5.12
CA TYR A 250 1.96 -6.09 -6.48
C TYR A 250 2.29 -7.38 -7.24
N PHE A 251 3.53 -7.88 -7.12
CA PHE A 251 3.94 -9.13 -7.74
C PHE A 251 3.50 -10.38 -6.97
N GLY A 252 2.90 -10.23 -5.78
CA GLY A 252 2.51 -11.35 -4.93
C GLY A 252 3.70 -12.19 -4.48
N THR A 253 4.88 -11.58 -4.31
CA THR A 253 6.09 -12.25 -3.84
C THR A 253 7.09 -11.25 -3.26
N THR A 254 7.75 -11.62 -2.16
CA THR A 254 8.87 -10.82 -1.59
C THR A 254 10.19 -11.01 -2.34
N SER A 255 10.19 -11.82 -3.40
CA SER A 255 11.41 -12.12 -4.17
C SER A 255 11.88 -10.92 -4.97
N PHE A 256 10.99 -9.99 -5.33
CA PHE A 256 11.36 -8.78 -6.05
C PHE A 256 12.35 -7.95 -5.22
N GLY A 257 11.97 -7.53 -4.02
CA GLY A 257 12.81 -6.73 -3.13
C GLY A 257 14.04 -7.47 -2.63
N ARG A 258 13.87 -8.74 -2.23
CA ARG A 258 14.94 -9.50 -1.54
C ARG A 258 15.98 -10.11 -2.47
N LYS A 259 15.58 -10.48 -3.69
CA LYS A 259 16.41 -11.21 -4.66
C LYS A 259 16.63 -10.43 -5.95
N TYR A 260 15.56 -10.12 -6.67
CA TYR A 260 15.68 -9.63 -8.05
C TYR A 260 16.24 -8.21 -8.13
N LEU A 261 15.89 -7.31 -7.21
CA LEU A 261 16.47 -5.95 -7.17
C LEU A 261 18.00 -5.92 -6.99
N LYS A 262 18.60 -6.97 -6.41
CA LYS A 262 20.06 -7.08 -6.26
C LYS A 262 20.73 -7.67 -7.51
N GLN A 263 19.96 -8.30 -8.38
CA GLN A 263 20.45 -8.93 -9.61
C GLN A 263 20.35 -8.02 -10.82
N ILE A 264 19.52 -6.96 -10.75
CA ILE A 264 19.44 -5.95 -11.80
C ILE A 264 20.74 -5.12 -11.76
N PRO A 265 21.50 -5.05 -12.88
CA PRO A 265 22.76 -4.32 -12.93
C PRO A 265 22.52 -2.80 -13.01
N GLU A 266 23.53 -2.04 -12.59
CA GLU A 266 23.53 -0.57 -12.64
C GLU A 266 23.38 -0.02 -14.07
N THR A 267 23.77 -0.79 -15.08
CA THR A 267 23.54 -0.45 -16.50
C THR A 267 22.06 -0.35 -16.87
N ILE A 268 21.17 -0.99 -16.11
CA ILE A 268 19.71 -0.85 -16.25
C ILE A 268 19.18 0.15 -15.22
N LEU A 269 19.62 0.02 -13.98
CA LEU A 269 19.03 0.74 -12.85
C LEU A 269 20.05 0.91 -11.73
N GLU A 270 20.31 2.16 -11.37
CA GLU A 270 21.08 2.53 -10.19
C GLU A 270 20.14 2.77 -9.02
N ARG A 271 20.51 2.31 -7.81
CA ARG A 271 19.67 2.47 -6.62
C ARG A 271 20.47 2.75 -5.37
N SER A 272 19.84 3.46 -4.44
CA SER A 272 20.34 3.55 -3.07
C SER A 272 20.11 2.24 -2.30
N GLU A 273 20.70 2.16 -1.11
CA GLU A 273 20.31 1.17 -0.12
C GLU A 273 18.81 1.25 0.19
N THR A 274 18.24 0.10 0.54
CA THR A 274 16.82 -0.04 0.89
C THR A 274 16.65 0.00 2.40
N GLY A 275 15.75 0.85 2.88
CA GLY A 275 15.34 0.93 4.28
C GLY A 275 13.83 1.10 4.40
N PHE A 276 13.20 0.39 5.34
CA PHE A 276 11.75 0.43 5.58
C PHE A 276 10.89 0.25 4.31
N GLY A 277 11.29 -0.67 3.43
CA GLY A 277 10.56 -0.94 2.18
C GLY A 277 10.64 0.14 1.12
N LEU A 278 11.56 1.09 1.26
CA LEU A 278 11.77 2.18 0.34
C LEU A 278 13.25 2.22 -0.09
N CYS A 279 13.48 2.56 -1.34
CA CYS A 279 14.76 3.12 -1.78
C CYS A 279 14.50 4.19 -2.83
N ARG A 280 15.55 4.87 -3.29
CA ARG A 280 15.49 5.67 -4.52
C ARG A 280 16.25 4.97 -5.63
N TYR A 281 15.81 5.18 -6.86
CA TYR A 281 16.48 4.66 -8.04
C TYR A 281 16.41 5.62 -9.22
N ARG A 282 17.29 5.41 -10.19
CA ARG A 282 17.25 6.02 -11.51
C ARG A 282 17.52 4.98 -12.57
N LEU A 283 17.07 5.22 -13.81
CA LEU A 283 17.48 4.38 -14.92
C LEU A 283 18.99 4.58 -15.18
N GLY A 284 19.68 3.50 -15.51
CA GLY A 284 21.12 3.53 -15.75
C GLY A 284 21.46 4.42 -16.95
N GLU A 285 22.63 5.06 -16.91
CA GLU A 285 23.06 6.02 -17.95
C GLU A 285 23.10 5.42 -19.37
N ALA A 286 23.22 4.09 -19.48
CA ALA A 286 23.18 3.40 -20.76
C ALA A 286 21.77 3.38 -21.38
N ILE A 287 20.70 3.56 -20.59
CA ILE A 287 19.30 3.54 -21.06
C ILE A 287 18.98 4.84 -21.79
N VAL A 288 18.68 4.74 -23.09
CA VAL A 288 18.29 5.89 -23.91
C VAL A 288 16.76 5.99 -23.88
N ILE A 289 16.27 7.15 -23.47
CA ILE A 289 14.84 7.48 -23.45
C ILE A 289 14.66 8.51 -24.57
N GLU A 290 14.13 8.07 -25.71
CA GLU A 290 13.73 8.96 -26.82
C GLU A 290 12.45 9.73 -26.51
#